data_AF-A0A7X8VIQ0-F1
#
_entry.id   AF-A0A7X8VIQ0-F1
#
_cell.length_a   1.000
_cell.length_b   1.000
_cell.length_c   1.000
_cell.angle_alpha   90.00
_cell.angle_beta   90.00
_cell.angle_gamma   90.00
#
_symmetry.space_group_name_H-M   'P 1'
#
loop_
_entity.id
_entity.type
_entity.pdbx_description
1 polymer ?
#
loop_
_entity_poly.entity_id
_entity_poly.type
_entity_poly.pdbx_seq_one_letter_code
_entity_poly.pdbx_strand_id
1 'polypeptide(L)'
;MGGMLYVPGMGRWILRLWIGAEAVGCPHYNGPLDMVRNMCATCGRYWECYLCHAEAADHPFGRMPVDAPFSTQCGSCGGVMAYGHERCSHCGQGFNPGCSLHAHIYYDL
;
A
#
# COMPACT_ATOMS: atom_id res chain seq x y z
N MET A 1 17.95 0.12 1.35
CA MET A 1 18.30 -0.64 2.58
C MET A 1 16.99 -1.11 3.20
N GLY A 2 16.71 -2.42 3.19
CA GLY A 2 15.49 -2.97 3.79
C GLY A 2 15.60 -2.94 5.32
N GLY A 3 14.55 -2.48 6.00
CA GLY A 3 14.47 -2.46 7.46
C GLY A 3 13.34 -3.38 7.94
N MET A 4 13.49 -3.99 9.12
CA MET A 4 12.41 -4.74 9.75
C MET A 4 11.47 -3.78 10.49
N LEU A 5 10.15 -3.98 10.35
CA LEU A 5 9.13 -3.27 11.10
C LEU A 5 8.26 -4.28 11.85
N TYR A 6 8.07 -4.06 13.14
CA TYR A 6 7.14 -4.84 13.94
C TYR A 6 5.72 -4.36 13.69
N VAL A 7 4.79 -5.28 13.44
CA VAL A 7 3.37 -4.98 13.25
C VAL A 7 2.61 -5.57 14.43
N PRO A 8 2.18 -4.76 15.42
CA PRO A 8 1.48 -5.27 16.61
C PRO A 8 0.25 -6.12 16.25
N GLY A 9 -0.58 -5.65 15.31
CA GLY A 9 -1.77 -6.36 14.87
C GLY A 9 -1.52 -7.73 14.21
N MET A 10 -0.29 -8.01 13.77
CA MET A 10 0.07 -9.29 13.14
C MET A 10 0.99 -10.16 14.01
N GLY A 11 1.44 -9.66 15.16
CA GLY A 11 2.38 -10.36 16.05
C GLY A 11 3.71 -10.75 15.40
N ARG A 12 4.12 -10.10 14.31
CA ARG A 12 5.34 -10.45 13.55
C ARG A 12 6.09 -9.25 13.00
N TRP A 13 7.34 -9.50 12.64
CA TRP A 13 8.17 -8.57 11.88
C TRP A 13 7.92 -8.73 10.39
N ILE A 14 7.80 -7.61 9.68
CA ILE A 14 7.77 -7.58 8.22
C ILE A 14 9.07 -6.94 7.73
N LEU A 15 9.75 -7.62 6.81
CA LEU A 15 10.86 -7.03 6.08
C LEU A 15 10.28 -5.99 5.12
N ARG A 16 10.54 -4.71 5.36
CA ARG A 16 10.14 -3.65 4.45
C ARG A 16 11.14 -3.56 3.31
N LEU A 17 10.75 -4.07 2.16
CA LEU A 17 11.48 -3.90 0.91
C LEU A 17 11.07 -2.56 0.29
N TRP A 18 11.92 -1.55 0.45
CA TRP A 18 11.85 -0.36 -0.38
C TRP A 18 12.27 -0.73 -1.80
N ILE A 19 11.32 -0.99 -2.69
CA ILE A 19 11.56 -0.79 -4.10
C ILE A 19 11.59 0.72 -4.30
N GLY A 20 12.69 1.22 -4.85
CA GLY A 20 12.91 2.64 -5.11
C GLY A 20 11.73 3.24 -5.88
N ALA A 21 11.49 4.52 -5.63
CA ALA A 21 10.37 5.31 -6.13
C ALA A 21 10.43 5.56 -7.65
N GLU A 22 10.40 4.50 -8.45
CA GLU A 22 9.95 4.63 -9.83
C GLU A 22 8.46 4.36 -9.83
N ALA A 23 7.68 5.41 -10.02
CA ALA A 23 6.25 5.27 -10.21
C ALA A 23 6.00 4.57 -11.54
N VAL A 24 5.91 3.25 -11.49
CA VAL A 24 5.26 2.50 -12.54
C VAL A 24 3.77 2.79 -12.36
N GLY A 25 3.19 3.57 -13.27
CA GLY A 25 1.75 3.79 -13.25
C GLY A 25 1.00 2.46 -13.28
N CYS A 26 -0.17 2.41 -12.66
CA CYS A 26 -0.99 1.21 -12.68
C CYS A 26 -1.75 1.12 -14.03
N PRO A 27 -1.59 0.04 -14.82
CA PRO A 27 -2.33 -0.11 -16.08
C PRO A 27 -3.82 -0.41 -15.83
N HIS A 28 -4.19 -0.89 -14.65
CA HIS A 28 -5.58 -1.20 -14.29
C HIS A 28 -6.36 0.02 -13.78
N TYR A 29 -5.69 0.94 -13.07
CA TYR A 29 -6.26 2.15 -12.46
C TYR A 29 -5.29 3.32 -12.63
N ASN A 30 -5.59 4.27 -13.51
CA ASN A 30 -4.68 5.35 -13.90
C ASN A 30 -5.30 6.75 -13.84
N GLY A 31 -6.38 6.90 -13.06
CA GLY A 31 -7.00 8.19 -12.82
C GLY A 31 -6.10 9.12 -11.99
N PRO A 32 -6.38 10.44 -12.00
CA PRO A 32 -5.57 11.42 -11.29
C PRO A 32 -5.57 11.28 -9.76
N LEU A 33 -6.45 10.43 -9.21
CA LEU A 33 -6.55 10.11 -7.79
C LEU A 33 -6.04 8.70 -7.44
N ASP A 34 -5.62 7.90 -8.43
CA ASP A 34 -5.07 6.54 -8.24
C ASP A 34 -3.61 6.59 -7.79
N MET A 35 -3.37 7.34 -6.71
CA MET A 35 -2.06 7.70 -6.19
C MET A 35 -1.76 7.02 -4.85
N VAL A 36 -2.60 6.09 -4.39
CA VAL A 36 -2.37 5.32 -3.16
C VAL A 36 -1.79 3.96 -3.52
N ARG A 37 -0.70 3.57 -2.84
CA ARG A 37 -0.13 2.22 -2.90
C ARG A 37 -0.34 1.50 -1.59
N ASN A 38 -0.71 0.23 -1.64
CA ASN A 38 -1.01 -0.59 -0.48
C ASN A 38 0.17 -1.51 -0.16
N MET A 39 0.52 -1.64 1.12
CA MET A 39 1.55 -2.56 1.60
C MET A 39 1.01 -3.98 1.60
N CYS A 40 1.70 -4.90 0.94
CA CYS A 40 1.42 -6.33 1.04
C CYS A 40 2.14 -6.91 2.26
N ALA A 41 1.39 -7.49 3.20
CA ALA A 41 1.93 -8.04 4.44
C ALA A 41 2.76 -9.33 4.28
N THR A 42 2.69 -9.95 3.10
CA THR A 42 3.42 -11.17 2.75
C THR A 42 4.81 -10.84 2.24
N CYS A 43 4.93 -9.96 1.24
CA CYS A 43 6.23 -9.60 0.64
C CYS A 43 6.85 -8.30 1.16
N GLY A 44 6.11 -7.51 1.96
CA GLY A 44 6.58 -6.25 2.52
C GLY A 44 6.91 -5.18 1.47
N ARG A 45 6.15 -5.16 0.36
CA ARG A 45 6.28 -4.20 -0.75
C ARG A 45 4.99 -3.41 -0.92
N TYR A 46 5.11 -2.17 -1.39
CA TYR A 46 3.97 -1.37 -1.82
C TYR A 46 3.62 -1.69 -3.26
N TRP A 47 2.32 -1.75 -3.54
CA TRP A 47 1.78 -1.99 -4.87
C TRP A 47 0.69 -0.99 -5.19
N GLU A 48 0.64 -0.52 -6.42
CA GLU A 48 -0.37 0.43 -6.90
C GLU A 48 -1.77 -0.16 -6.82
N CYS A 49 -1.91 -1.46 -7.13
CA CYS A 49 -3.15 -2.19 -6.88
C CYS A 49 -2.92 -3.69 -6.71
N TYR A 50 -3.96 -4.40 -6.28
CA TYR A 50 -3.93 -5.85 -6.10
C TYR A 50 -3.76 -6.64 -7.41
N LEU A 51 -4.14 -6.08 -8.56
CA LEU A 51 -3.96 -6.70 -9.87
C LEU A 51 -2.49 -6.63 -10.32
N CYS A 52 -1.85 -5.46 -10.20
CA CYS A 52 -0.40 -5.32 -10.41
C CYS A 52 0.38 -6.32 -9.55
N HIS A 53 -0.04 -6.49 -8.29
CA HIS A 53 0.53 -7.49 -7.40
C HIS A 53 0.30 -8.91 -7.92
N ALA A 54 -0.93 -9.27 -8.27
CA ALA A 54 -1.27 -10.63 -8.72
C ALA A 54 -0.54 -11.04 -10.02
N GLU A 55 -0.20 -10.07 -10.88
CA GLU A 55 0.58 -10.31 -12.09
C GLU A 55 2.08 -10.54 -11.81
N ALA A 56 2.61 -9.96 -10.73
CA ALA A 56 4.04 -9.95 -10.45
C ALA A 56 4.48 -10.84 -9.27
N ALA A 57 3.56 -11.21 -8.38
CA ALA A 57 3.81 -12.02 -7.20
C ALA A 57 3.28 -13.45 -7.39
N ASP A 58 3.96 -14.42 -6.77
CA ASP A 58 3.61 -15.84 -6.74
C ASP A 58 2.75 -16.22 -5.54
N HIS A 59 2.26 -15.23 -4.80
CA HIS A 59 1.41 -15.40 -3.61
C HIS A 59 0.22 -14.44 -3.64
N PRO A 60 -0.85 -14.70 -2.85
CA PRO A 60 -1.94 -13.76 -2.67
C PRO A 60 -1.50 -12.47 -1.98
N PHE A 61 -2.28 -11.40 -2.16
CA PHE A 61 -2.03 -10.14 -1.45
C PHE A 61 -2.21 -10.34 0.06
N GLY A 62 -1.16 -10.05 0.83
CA GLY A 62 -1.20 -10.10 2.28
C GLY A 62 -1.91 -8.88 2.83
N ARG A 63 -3.07 -9.09 3.45
CA ARG A 63 -3.84 -8.04 4.13
C ARG A 63 -3.04 -7.41 5.26
N MET A 64 -3.22 -6.12 5.47
CA MET A 64 -2.59 -5.33 6.53
C MET A 64 -3.64 -4.86 7.55
N PRO A 65 -3.31 -4.83 8.85
CA PRO A 65 -4.17 -4.20 9.85
C PRO A 65 -4.49 -2.75 9.48
N VAL A 66 -5.73 -2.33 9.72
CA VAL A 66 -6.23 -1.00 9.31
C VAL A 66 -5.43 0.15 9.95
N ASP A 67 -4.92 -0.07 11.15
CA ASP A 67 -4.19 0.89 11.98
C ASP A 67 -2.67 0.84 11.78
N ALA A 68 -2.16 -0.05 10.93
CA ALA A 68 -0.73 -0.17 10.72
C ALA A 68 -0.16 1.12 10.09
N PRO A 69 0.84 1.79 10.71
CA PRO A 69 1.26 3.15 10.34
C PRO A 69 1.98 3.25 8.99
N PHE A 70 2.23 2.12 8.33
CA PHE A 70 2.92 2.00 7.04
C PHE A 70 2.12 1.19 6.03
N SER A 71 0.81 1.09 6.24
CA SER A 71 -0.06 0.30 5.38
C SER A 71 -0.25 0.92 4.00
N THR A 72 -0.04 2.23 3.84
CA THR A 72 -0.08 2.92 2.55
C THR A 72 1.15 3.76 2.27
N GLN A 73 1.39 4.00 0.99
CA GLN A 73 2.36 4.96 0.48
C GLN A 73 1.72 5.83 -0.61
N CYS A 74 1.99 7.13 -0.57
CA CYS A 74 1.60 8.05 -1.63
C CYS A 74 2.51 7.89 -2.85
N GLY A 75 1.93 7.60 -4.01
CA GLY A 75 2.63 7.53 -5.29
C GLY A 75 3.15 8.89 -5.80
N SER A 76 2.64 10.01 -5.28
CA SER A 76 3.11 11.35 -5.68
C SER A 76 4.38 11.78 -4.97
N CYS A 77 4.48 11.56 -3.65
CA CYS A 77 5.59 12.05 -2.85
C CYS A 77 6.37 10.95 -2.11
N GLY A 78 5.93 9.70 -2.18
CA GLY A 78 6.52 8.57 -1.44
C GLY A 78 6.19 8.54 0.05
N GLY A 79 5.42 9.51 0.56
CA GLY A 79 5.03 9.61 1.96
C GLY A 79 4.23 8.41 2.44
N VAL A 80 4.59 7.88 3.61
CA VAL A 80 4.01 6.66 4.19
C VAL A 80 3.05 7.02 5.30
N MET A 81 1.93 6.31 5.38
CA MET A 81 0.90 6.54 6.40
C MET A 81 0.03 5.28 6.63
N ALA A 82 -0.84 5.35 7.63
CA ALA A 82 -1.89 4.36 7.84
C ALA A 82 -2.99 4.45 6.76
N TYR A 83 -3.96 3.55 6.81
CA TYR A 83 -5.16 3.64 5.98
C TYR A 83 -6.08 4.77 6.47
N GLY A 84 -7.12 5.09 5.70
CA GLY A 84 -8.22 5.97 6.13
C GLY A 84 -8.06 7.46 5.81
N HIS A 85 -7.07 7.82 5.00
CA HIS A 85 -6.91 9.20 4.53
C HIS A 85 -7.56 9.41 3.15
N GLU A 86 -8.31 10.49 2.99
CA GLU A 86 -8.81 10.94 1.68
C GLU A 86 -7.74 11.70 0.87
N ARG A 87 -6.70 12.17 1.56
CA ARG A 87 -5.58 12.93 1.00
C ARG A 87 -4.28 12.52 1.67
N CYS A 88 -3.18 12.56 0.92
CA CYS A 88 -1.85 12.36 1.47
C CYS A 88 -1.56 13.39 2.58
N SER A 89 -1.25 12.91 3.79
CA SER A 89 -0.88 13.76 4.94
C SER A 89 0.46 14.49 4.77
N HIS A 90 1.25 14.14 3.76
CA HIS A 90 2.56 14.74 3.49
C HIS A 90 2.53 15.79 2.36
N CYS A 91 1.72 15.60 1.31
CA CYS A 91 1.69 16.49 0.14
C CYS A 91 0.29 16.98 -0.29
N GLY A 92 -0.78 16.52 0.34
CA GLY A 92 -2.16 16.94 0.03
C GLY A 92 -2.79 16.34 -1.22
N GLN A 93 -2.06 15.49 -1.97
CA GLN A 93 -2.58 14.72 -3.11
C GLN A 93 -3.86 13.98 -2.70
N GLY A 94 -4.93 14.12 -3.49
CA GLY A 94 -6.18 13.40 -3.27
C GLY A 94 -6.04 11.91 -3.60
N PHE A 95 -6.75 11.07 -2.86
CA PHE A 95 -6.85 9.64 -3.11
C PHE A 95 -8.24 9.27 -3.61
N ASN A 96 -8.30 8.21 -4.44
CA ASN A 96 -9.54 7.72 -5.01
C ASN A 96 -10.42 7.09 -3.91
N PRO A 97 -11.62 7.64 -3.62
CA PRO A 97 -12.51 7.06 -2.61
C PRO A 97 -13.02 5.66 -3.01
N GLY A 98 -13.03 5.35 -4.30
CA GLY A 98 -13.36 4.02 -4.84
C GLY A 98 -12.40 2.91 -4.40
N CYS A 99 -11.19 3.25 -3.92
CA CYS A 99 -10.28 2.25 -3.35
C CYS A 99 -10.89 1.50 -2.16
N SER A 100 -11.82 2.12 -1.43
CA SER A 100 -12.53 1.51 -0.30
C SER A 100 -13.35 0.27 -0.67
N LEU A 101 -13.77 0.15 -1.94
CA LEU A 101 -14.50 -1.04 -2.45
C LEU A 101 -13.64 -2.31 -2.38
N HIS A 102 -12.32 -2.17 -2.30
CA HIS A 102 -11.36 -3.26 -2.20
C HIS A 102 -10.89 -3.54 -0.77
N ALA A 103 -11.60 -3.02 0.25
CA ALA A 103 -11.26 -3.23 1.67
C ALA A 103 -11.03 -4.72 2.02
N HIS A 104 -11.87 -5.60 1.49
CA HIS A 104 -11.76 -7.06 1.69
C HIS A 104 -10.49 -7.69 1.08
N ILE A 105 -9.73 -6.96 0.25
CA ILE A 105 -8.46 -7.40 -0.33
C ILE A 105 -7.28 -6.87 0.48
N TYR A 106 -7.36 -5.61 0.93
CA TYR A 106 -6.23 -4.91 1.55
C TYR A 106 -6.22 -4.98 3.09
N TYR A 107 -7.37 -5.09 3.73
CA TYR A 107 -7.51 -4.90 5.16
C TYR A 107 -7.68 -6.22 5.90
N ASP A 108 -6.91 -6.36 6.98
CA ASP A 108 -7.14 -7.35 8.03
C ASP A 108 -7.97 -6.66 9.11
N LEU A 109 -9.22 -7.11 9.28
CA LEU A 109 -10.22 -6.52 10.18
C LEU A 109 -10.34 -7.32 11.48
#